data_AF-A0A9D6FKX6-F1
#
_entry.id   AF-A0A9D6FKX6-F1
#
_cell.length_a   1.000
_cell.length_b   1.000
_cell.length_c   1.000
_cell.angle_alpha   90.00
_cell.angle_beta   90.00
_cell.angle_gamma   90.00
#
_symmetry.space_group_name_H-M   'P 1'
#
loop_
_entity.id
_entity.type
_entity.pdbx_description
1 polymer ?
#
loop_
_entity_poly.entity_id
_entity_poly.type
_entity_poly.pdbx_seq_one_letter_code
_entity_poly.pdbx_strand_id
1 'polypeptide(L)'
;MEPHLRATIWATGGTALMAAALGAVLAGPGVAVGTVCGAVAALVNYVFIVRQVNRLAGDPQGGGSGALFALRFLLMGAALFGMIAVLKLSPVGVIVGVSMIIPGAVTGLLVGWKS
;
A
#
# COMPACT_ATOMS: atom_id res chain seq x y z
N MET A 1 -13.50 -8.96 -8.55
CA MET A 1 -12.65 -8.28 -7.55
C MET A 1 -13.42 -8.28 -6.25
N GLU A 2 -12.93 -8.99 -5.25
CA GLU A 2 -13.69 -9.27 -4.03
C GLU A 2 -14.08 -7.97 -3.28
N PRO A 3 -15.27 -7.92 -2.66
CA PRO A 3 -15.80 -6.71 -2.03
C PRO A 3 -14.89 -6.16 -0.93
N HIS A 4 -14.24 -7.02 -0.16
CA HIS A 4 -13.27 -6.64 0.87
C HIS A 4 -12.03 -5.94 0.30
N LEU A 5 -11.56 -6.36 -0.89
CA LEU A 5 -10.39 -5.77 -1.56
C LEU A 5 -10.72 -4.37 -2.07
N ARG A 6 -11.91 -4.18 -2.63
CA ARG A 6 -12.39 -2.84 -3.04
C ARG A 6 -12.52 -1.91 -1.85
N ALA A 7 -13.14 -2.36 -0.76
CA ALA A 7 -13.28 -1.57 0.47
C ALA A 7 -11.91 -1.16 1.04
N THR A 8 -10.94 -2.08 1.05
CA THR A 8 -9.57 -1.78 1.50
C THR A 8 -8.91 -0.70 0.66
N ILE A 9 -9.02 -0.79 -0.67
CA ILE A 9 -8.39 0.16 -1.61
C ILE A 9 -9.00 1.55 -1.46
N TRP A 10 -10.33 1.64 -1.38
CA TRP A 10 -11.02 2.92 -1.20
C TRP A 10 -10.71 3.56 0.15
N ALA A 11 -10.72 2.78 1.23
CA ALA A 11 -10.39 3.27 2.57
C ALA A 11 -8.93 3.73 2.68
N THR A 12 -7.99 2.95 2.13
CA THR A 12 -6.57 3.32 2.09
C THR A 12 -6.34 4.55 1.22
N GLY A 13 -6.98 4.62 0.05
CA GLY A 13 -6.88 5.78 -0.84
C GLY A 13 -7.41 7.06 -0.21
N GLY A 14 -8.58 7.00 0.44
CA GLY A 14 -9.17 8.14 1.13
C GLY A 14 -8.34 8.64 2.31
N THR A 15 -7.86 7.72 3.15
CA THR A 15 -7.01 8.07 4.30
C THR A 15 -5.64 8.61 3.86
N ALA A 16 -5.03 8.03 2.82
CA ALA A 16 -3.78 8.52 2.26
C ALA A 16 -3.91 9.92 1.64
N LEU A 17 -5.01 10.21 0.94
CA LEU A 17 -5.28 11.54 0.38
C LEU A 17 -5.46 12.60 1.48
N MET A 18 -6.21 12.27 2.53
CA MET A 18 -6.35 13.15 3.70
C MET A 18 -5.01 13.40 4.39
N ALA A 19 -4.21 12.35 4.60
CA ALA A 19 -2.89 12.46 5.20
C ALA A 19 -1.90 13.24 4.32
N ALA A 20 -1.99 13.10 3.00
CA ALA A 20 -1.18 13.87 2.06
C ALA A 20 -1.58 15.36 2.04
N ALA A 21 -2.87 15.67 2.08
CA ALA A 21 -3.37 17.04 2.16
C ALA A 21 -2.93 17.73 3.47
N LEU A 22 -3.09 17.05 4.60
CA LEU A 22 -2.62 17.55 5.90
C LEU A 22 -1.10 17.67 5.94
N GLY A 23 -0.38 16.69 5.41
CA GLY A 23 1.08 16.72 5.30
C GLY A 23 1.60 17.85 4.42
N ALA A 24 0.90 18.17 3.33
CA ALA A 24 1.22 19.32 2.46
C ALA A 24 1.11 20.65 3.21
N VAL A 25 0.04 20.82 4.00
CA VAL A 25 -0.23 22.04 4.76
C VAL A 25 0.75 22.20 5.92
N LEU A 26 1.07 21.12 6.63
CA LEU A 26 1.85 21.18 7.87
C LEU A 26 3.37 21.07 7.66
N ALA A 27 3.81 20.29 6.68
CA ALA A 27 5.21 19.90 6.52
C ALA A 27 5.73 20.05 5.09
N GLY A 28 4.90 20.57 4.18
CA GLY A 28 5.27 20.92 2.82
C GLY A 28 5.04 19.81 1.78
N PRO A 29 5.20 20.15 0.49
CA PRO A 29 4.82 19.28 -0.64
C PRO A 29 5.63 17.98 -0.70
N GLY A 30 6.89 17.98 -0.24
CA GLY A 30 7.73 16.77 -0.22
C GLY A 30 7.21 15.67 0.71
N VAL A 31 6.50 16.04 1.78
CA VAL A 31 5.84 15.09 2.68
C VAL A 31 4.58 14.52 2.03
N ALA A 32 3.79 15.35 1.36
CA ALA A 32 2.58 14.92 0.66
C ALA A 32 2.88 13.90 -0.45
N VAL A 33 3.89 14.17 -1.28
CA VAL A 33 4.31 13.24 -2.35
C VAL A 33 4.85 11.94 -1.74
N GLY A 34 5.64 12.03 -0.66
CA GLY A 34 6.10 10.85 0.08
C GLY A 34 4.94 9.99 0.58
N THR A 35 3.91 10.61 1.17
CA THR A 35 2.71 9.94 1.68
C THR A 35 1.95 9.23 0.57
N VAL A 36 1.74 9.86 -0.58
CA VAL A 36 1.07 9.23 -1.72
C VAL A 36 1.90 8.05 -2.26
N CYS A 37 3.21 8.22 -2.44
CA CYS A 37 4.10 7.16 -2.91
C CYS A 37 4.11 5.95 -1.96
N GLY A 38 4.23 6.20 -0.65
CA GLY A 38 4.20 5.16 0.37
C GLY A 38 2.88 4.40 0.39
N ALA A 39 1.75 5.12 0.29
CA ALA A 39 0.42 4.51 0.27
C ALA A 39 0.21 3.65 -0.98
N VAL A 40 0.60 4.13 -2.17
CA VAL A 40 0.50 3.36 -3.42
C VAL A 40 1.37 2.10 -3.33
N ALA A 41 2.59 2.20 -2.82
CA ALA A 41 3.46 1.05 -2.67
C ALA A 41 2.88 0.01 -1.70
N ALA A 42 2.37 0.45 -0.55
CA ALA A 42 1.74 -0.45 0.42
C ALA A 42 0.48 -1.13 -0.15
N LEU A 43 -0.32 -0.40 -0.93
CA LEU A 43 -1.56 -0.89 -1.52
C LEU A 43 -1.30 -1.92 -2.64
N VAL A 44 -0.29 -1.67 -3.48
CA VAL A 44 0.17 -2.64 -4.48
C VAL A 44 0.71 -3.91 -3.82
N ASN A 45 1.46 -3.78 -2.71
CA ASN A 45 1.96 -4.93 -1.95
C ASN A 45 0.81 -5.71 -1.30
N TYR A 46 -0.14 -5.01 -0.66
CA TYR A 46 -1.30 -5.62 -0.01
C TYR A 46 -2.16 -6.43 -0.98
N VAL A 47 -2.50 -5.87 -2.15
CA VAL A 47 -3.28 -6.58 -3.19
C VAL A 47 -2.57 -7.87 -3.61
N PHE A 48 -1.24 -7.84 -3.69
CA PHE A 48 -0.48 -9.02 -4.06
C PHE A 48 -0.43 -10.05 -2.94
N ILE A 49 -0.25 -9.63 -1.67
CA ILE A 49 -0.30 -10.51 -0.51
C ILE A 49 -1.66 -11.19 -0.42
N VAL A 50 -2.77 -10.46 -0.57
CA VAL A 50 -4.12 -11.05 -0.56
C VAL A 50 -4.26 -12.10 -1.66
N ARG A 51 -3.77 -11.82 -2.87
CA ARG A 51 -3.76 -12.81 -3.95
C ARG A 51 -2.94 -14.06 -3.58
N GLN A 52 -1.78 -13.91 -2.94
CA GLN A 52 -0.94 -15.04 -2.49
C GLN A 52 -1.56 -15.83 -1.34
N VAL A 53 -2.25 -15.17 -0.41
CA VAL A 53 -2.97 -15.83 0.68
C VAL A 53 -4.15 -16.62 0.13
N ASN A 54 -4.96 -16.04 -0.76
CA ASN A 54 -6.07 -16.74 -1.40
C ASN A 54 -5.58 -17.94 -2.24
N ARG A 55 -4.39 -17.82 -2.85
CA ARG A 55 -3.71 -18.93 -3.56
C ARG A 55 -3.34 -20.08 -2.60
N LEU A 56 -2.72 -19.77 -1.46
CA LEU A 56 -2.38 -20.77 -0.45
C LEU A 56 -3.62 -21.44 0.18
N ALA A 57 -4.76 -20.73 0.18
CA ALA A 57 -6.05 -21.24 0.63
C ALA A 57 -6.77 -22.14 -0.39
N GLY A 58 -6.20 -22.39 -1.58
CA GLY A 58 -6.71 -23.37 -2.56
C GLY A 58 -7.31 -22.82 -3.85
N ASP A 59 -7.17 -21.52 -4.14
CA ASP A 59 -7.72 -20.89 -5.35
C ASP A 59 -6.77 -21.05 -6.58
N PRO A 60 -7.17 -21.74 -7.67
CA PRO A 60 -6.26 -22.14 -8.76
C PRO A 60 -5.80 -21.00 -9.70
N GLN A 61 -6.31 -19.77 -9.57
CA GLN A 61 -6.02 -18.67 -10.51
C GLN A 61 -4.67 -17.95 -10.28
N GLY A 62 -3.71 -18.59 -9.63
CA GLY A 62 -2.60 -17.83 -9.08
C GLY A 62 -1.25 -18.51 -8.97
N GLY A 63 -0.56 -18.63 -10.11
CA GLY A 63 0.85 -19.01 -10.16
C GLY A 63 1.79 -17.84 -9.82
N GLY A 64 2.75 -18.06 -8.94
CA GLY A 64 3.89 -17.15 -8.72
C GLY A 64 4.79 -17.66 -7.61
N SER A 65 6.02 -18.05 -7.95
CA SER A 65 7.03 -18.55 -7.01
C SER A 65 7.33 -17.56 -5.88
N GLY A 66 7.52 -18.03 -4.64
CA GLY A 66 7.91 -17.18 -3.51
C GLY A 66 9.19 -16.35 -3.76
N ALA A 67 10.06 -16.82 -4.66
CA ALA A 67 11.22 -16.07 -5.14
C ALA A 67 10.83 -14.82 -5.95
N LEU A 68 9.76 -14.88 -6.76
CA LEU A 68 9.21 -13.71 -7.47
C LEU A 68 8.61 -12.70 -6.50
N PHE A 69 8.02 -13.16 -5.41
CA PHE A 69 7.51 -12.28 -4.35
C PHE A 69 8.65 -11.53 -3.65
N ALA A 70 9.70 -12.25 -3.23
CA ALA A 70 10.87 -11.67 -2.60
C ALA A 70 11.60 -10.69 -3.54
N LEU A 71 11.82 -11.08 -4.81
CA LEU A 71 12.45 -10.21 -5.82
C LEU A 71 11.65 -8.93 -6.02
N ARG A 72 10.32 -9.02 -6.13
CA ARG A 72 9.46 -7.85 -6.27
C ARG A 72 9.52 -6.94 -5.05
N PHE A 73 9.46 -7.50 -3.85
CA PHE A 73 9.56 -6.72 -2.62
C PHE A 73 10.89 -5.96 -2.56
N LEU A 74 11.98 -6.61 -2.99
CA LEU A 74 13.31 -6.03 -3.07
C LEU A 74 13.39 -4.93 -4.13
N LEU A 75 12.81 -5.14 -5.32
CA LEU A 75 12.71 -4.12 -6.38
C LEU A 75 11.87 -2.92 -5.95
N MET A 76 10.79 -3.14 -5.21
CA MET A 76 9.87 -2.09 -4.76
C MET A 76 10.48 -1.29 -3.60
N GLY A 77 11.20 -1.96 -2.71
CA GLY A 77 12.05 -1.32 -1.70
C GLY A 77 13.19 -0.52 -2.33
N ALA A 78 13.86 -1.06 -3.36
CA ALA A 78 14.89 -0.36 -4.12
C ALA A 78 14.33 0.86 -4.88
N ALA A 79 13.12 0.74 -5.45
CA ALA A 79 12.43 1.84 -6.11
C ALA A 79 12.07 2.95 -5.11
N LEU A 80 11.51 2.60 -3.95
CA LEU A 80 11.22 3.57 -2.88
C LEU A 80 12.49 4.23 -2.34
N PHE A 81 13.56 3.46 -2.14
CA PHE A 81 14.86 3.98 -1.72
C PHE A 81 15.46 4.92 -2.77
N GLY A 82 15.42 4.55 -4.05
CA GLY A 82 15.84 5.40 -5.16
C GLY A 82 15.01 6.68 -5.25
N MET A 83 13.70 6.60 -5.04
CA MET A 83 12.82 7.75 -4.96
C MET A 83 13.20 8.68 -3.79
N ILE A 84 13.50 8.15 -2.61
CA ILE A 84 13.96 8.94 -1.46
C ILE A 84 15.32 9.57 -1.75
N ALA A 85 16.28 8.80 -2.26
CA ALA A 85 17.66 9.23 -2.47
C ALA A 85 17.81 10.22 -3.65
N VAL A 86 17.08 10.01 -4.75
CA VAL A 86 17.22 10.79 -5.99
C VAL A 86 16.22 11.94 -6.06
N LEU A 87 14.95 11.70 -5.69
CA LEU A 87 13.89 12.72 -5.75
C LEU A 87 13.77 13.53 -4.45
N LYS A 88 14.65 13.29 -3.46
CA LYS A 88 14.61 13.91 -2.12
C LYS A 88 13.24 13.82 -1.48
N LEU A 89 12.54 12.70 -1.69
CA LEU A 89 11.25 12.47 -1.05
C LEU A 89 11.42 12.38 0.46
N SER A 90 10.48 12.98 1.19
CA SER A 90 10.52 12.94 2.65
C SER A 90 10.37 11.50 3.13
N PRO A 91 11.36 10.93 3.85
CA PRO A 91 11.26 9.58 4.40
C PRO A 91 10.06 9.45 5.35
N VAL A 92 9.79 10.54 6.09
CA VAL A 92 8.64 10.63 7.00
C VAL A 92 7.33 10.50 6.22
N GLY A 93 7.19 11.19 5.09
CA GLY A 93 6.02 11.06 4.23
C GLY A 93 5.81 9.61 3.76
N VAL A 94 6.89 8.95 3.30
CA VAL A 94 6.80 7.54 2.85
C VAL A 94 6.34 6.61 3.97
N ILE A 95 6.88 6.75 5.18
CA ILE A 95 6.50 5.94 6.35
C ILE A 95 5.02 6.15 6.70
N VAL A 96 4.57 7.41 6.74
CA VAL A 96 3.17 7.75 6.97
C VAL A 96 2.28 7.12 5.89
N GLY A 97 2.65 7.25 4.63
CA GLY A 97 1.95 6.64 3.50
C GLY A 97 1.81 5.12 3.63
N VAL A 98 2.90 4.43 3.98
CA VAL A 98 2.89 2.97 4.17
C VAL A 98 1.97 2.57 5.33
N SER A 99 1.96 3.33 6.42
CA SER A 99 1.13 3.02 7.59
C SER A 99 -0.38 3.13 7.34
N MET A 100 -0.81 3.89 6.33
CA MET A 100 -2.24 4.07 5.99
C MET A 100 -2.89 2.79 5.44
N ILE A 101 -2.11 1.77 5.09
CA ILE A 101 -2.66 0.47 4.69
C ILE A 101 -3.38 -0.24 5.85
N ILE A 102 -2.99 0.04 7.10
CA ILE A 102 -3.54 -0.60 8.30
C ILE A 102 -5.03 -0.27 8.47
N PRO A 103 -5.45 1.02 8.56
CA PRO A 103 -6.87 1.35 8.68
C PRO A 103 -7.69 0.88 7.47
N GLY A 104 -7.10 0.87 6.27
CA GLY A 104 -7.72 0.33 5.08
C GLY A 104 -7.99 -1.18 5.17
N ALA A 105 -7.00 -1.96 5.60
CA ALA A 105 -7.13 -3.41 5.78
C ALA A 105 -8.16 -3.76 6.87
N VAL A 106 -8.18 -3.02 7.98
CA VAL A 106 -9.20 -3.18 9.03
C VAL A 106 -10.60 -2.91 8.49
N THR A 107 -10.77 -1.83 7.72
CA THR A 107 -12.07 -1.52 7.09
C THR A 107 -12.49 -2.61 6.10
N GLY A 108 -11.55 -3.10 5.29
CA GLY A 108 -11.79 -4.20 4.35
C GLY A 108 -12.22 -5.49 5.03
N LEU A 109 -11.57 -5.85 6.14
CA LEU A 109 -11.93 -7.01 6.95
C LEU A 109 -13.33 -6.87 7.56
N LEU A 110 -13.65 -5.70 8.14
CA LEU A 110 -14.96 -5.44 8.73
C LEU A 110 -16.11 -5.49 7.71
N VAL A 111 -15.86 -5.05 6.47
CA VAL A 111 -16.84 -5.12 5.37
C VAL A 111 -16.95 -6.55 4.85
N GLY A 112 -15.84 -7.26 4.68
CA GLY A 112 -15.82 -8.65 4.22
C GLY A 112 -16.43 -9.65 5.20
N TRP A 113 -16.45 -9.33 6.50
CA TRP A 113 -17.07 -10.18 7.52
C TRP A 113 -18.60 -10.04 7.58
N LYS A 114 -19.16 -8.98 6.98
CA LYS A 114 -20.61 -8.71 6.91
C LYS A 114 -21.28 -9.19 5.62
N SER A 115 -20.50 -9.64 4.63
CA SER A 115 -20.95 -10.14 3.32
C SER A 115 -20.89 -11.65 3.26
#